data_AF-A0A1R1C506-F1
#
_entry.id   AF-A0A1R1C506-F1
#
_cell.length_a   1.000
_cell.length_b   1.000
_cell.length_c   1.000
_cell.angle_alpha   90.00
_cell.angle_beta   90.00
_cell.angle_gamma   90.00
#
_symmetry.space_group_name_H-M   'P 1'
#
loop_
_entity.id
_entity.type
_entity.pdbx_description
1 polymer ?
#
loop_
_entity_poly.entity_id
_entity_poly.type
_entity_poly.pdbx_seq_one_letter_code
_entity_poly.pdbx_strand_id
1 'polypeptide(L)' 'MPLQRAIRKLEQLQENTEPRGNSASNIMRETGNFLQHDLQEIIDILQDAQNEMESKTTPKVAPSEVV' A
#
# COMPACT_ATOMS: atom_id res chain seq x y z
N MET A 1 8.57 -7.42 -5.60
CA MET A 1 8.15 -6.08 -6.07
C MET A 1 7.74 -5.21 -4.89
N PRO A 2 7.90 -3.88 -4.93
CA PRO A 2 7.49 -2.96 -3.85
C PRO A 2 6.05 -3.19 -3.39
N LEU A 3 5.12 -3.31 -4.33
CA LEU A 3 3.71 -3.58 -4.04
C LEU A 3 3.48 -4.89 -3.26
N GLN A 4 4.17 -5.97 -3.62
CA GLN A 4 4.09 -7.24 -2.88
C GLN A 4 4.64 -7.12 -1.46
N ARG A 5 5.64 -6.25 -1.24
CA ARG A 5 6.17 -5.98 0.09
C ARG A 5 5.15 -5.22 0.95
N ALA A 6 4.48 -4.22 0.38
CA ALA A 6 3.40 -3.49 1.06
C ALA A 6 2.25 -4.44 1.43
N ILE A 7 1.81 -5.29 0.49
CA ILE A 7 0.77 -6.29 0.75
C ILE A 7 1.15 -7.21 1.92
N ARG A 8 2.36 -7.78 1.90
CA ARG A 8 2.82 -8.67 2.99
C ARG A 8 2.83 -7.99 4.36
N LYS A 9 3.24 -6.72 4.44
CA LYS A 9 3.23 -5.97 5.69
C LYS A 9 1.79 -5.74 6.19
N LEU A 10 0.85 -5.47 5.29
CA LEU A 10 -0.56 -5.32 5.63
C LEU A 10 -1.19 -6.65 6.09
N GLU A 11 -0.86 -7.76 5.44
CA GLU A 11 -1.28 -9.11 5.85
C GLU A 11 -0.73 -9.46 7.25
N GLN A 12 0.54 -9.17 7.51
CA GLN A 12 1.15 -9.38 8.84
C GLN A 12 0.48 -8.53 9.91
N LEU A 13 0.20 -7.25 9.62
CA LEU A 13 -0.55 -6.41 10.54
C LEU A 13 -1.92 -7.02 10.86
N GLN A 14 -2.64 -7.50 9.84
CA GLN A 14 -3.95 -8.12 10.02
C GLN A 14 -3.87 -9.36 10.93
N GLU A 15 -2.93 -10.27 10.67
CA GLU A 15 -2.73 -11.47 11.49
C GLU A 15 -2.39 -11.14 12.95
N ASN A 16 -1.51 -10.15 13.15
CA ASN A 16 -1.06 -9.73 14.48
C ASN A 16 -2.12 -8.92 15.26
N THR A 17 -3.11 -8.35 14.55
CA THR A 17 -4.19 -7.55 15.15
C THR A 17 -5.53 -8.28 15.20
N GLU A 18 -5.59 -9.53 14.73
CA GLU A 18 -6.80 -10.36 14.77
C GLU A 18 -7.29 -10.54 16.22
N PRO A 19 -8.50 -10.06 16.56
CA PRO A 19 -9.04 -10.17 17.93
C PRO A 19 -9.17 -11.62 18.41
N ARG A 20 -9.40 -12.55 17.48
CA ARG A 20 -9.46 -13.98 17.77
C ARG A 20 -8.05 -14.57 17.82
N GLY A 21 -7.37 -14.35 18.93
CA GLY A 21 -6.03 -14.92 19.17
C GLY A 21 -5.05 -13.95 19.80
N ASN A 22 -5.37 -12.65 19.78
CA ASN A 22 -4.53 -11.61 20.36
C ASN A 22 -5.23 -10.90 21.52
N SER A 23 -4.44 -10.48 22.51
CA SER A 23 -4.93 -9.59 23.57
C SER A 23 -5.07 -8.16 23.05
N ALA A 24 -5.97 -7.37 23.63
CA ALA A 24 -6.14 -5.96 23.29
C ALA A 24 -4.82 -5.17 23.39
N SER A 25 -3.98 -5.47 24.40
CA SER A 25 -2.67 -4.84 24.54
C SER A 25 -1.70 -5.21 23.41
N ASN A 26 -1.74 -6.46 22.91
CA ASN A 26 -0.94 -6.86 21.76
C ASN A 26 -1.39 -6.12 20.50
N ILE A 27 -2.71 -6.09 20.26
CA ILE A 27 -3.30 -5.38 19.12
C ILE A 27 -2.90 -3.90 19.13
N MET A 28 -3.00 -3.24 20.28
CA MET A 28 -2.60 -1.83 20.42
C MET A 28 -1.11 -1.62 20.15
N ARG A 29 -0.24 -2.52 20.63
CA ARG A 29 1.21 -2.45 20.38
C ARG A 29 1.52 -2.61 18.90
N GLU A 30 0.98 -3.65 18.27
CA GLU A 30 1.23 -3.95 16.85
C GLU A 30 0.70 -2.84 15.94
N THR A 31 -0.50 -2.31 16.25
CA THR A 31 -1.06 -1.15 15.56
C THR A 31 -0.16 0.09 15.73
N GLY A 32 0.28 0.38 16.96
CA GLY A 32 1.16 1.51 17.24
C GLY A 32 2.49 1.43 16.49
N ASN A 33 3.13 0.26 16.50
CA ASN A 33 4.37 0.00 15.78
C ASN A 33 4.19 0.23 14.28
N PHE A 34 3.11 -0.29 13.70
CA PHE A 34 2.82 -0.12 12.28
C PHE A 34 2.62 1.35 11.90
N LEU A 35 1.82 2.08 12.67
CA LEU A 35 1.59 3.51 12.45
C LEU A 35 2.89 4.32 12.51
N GLN A 36 3.80 3.96 13.42
CA GLN A 36 5.05 4.70 13.61
C GLN A 36 6.12 4.38 12.55
N HIS A 37 6.18 3.14 12.07
CA HIS A 37 7.34 2.66 11.30
C HIS A 37 7.02 2.27 9.85
N ASP A 38 5.81 1.79 9.58
CA ASP A 38 5.49 1.12 8.31
C ASP A 38 4.45 1.87 7.47
N LEU A 39 3.56 2.65 8.10
CA LEU A 39 2.43 3.28 7.42
C LEU A 39 2.88 4.19 6.26
N GLN A 40 3.87 5.06 6.50
CA GLN A 40 4.33 6.00 5.47
C GLN A 40 4.95 5.25 4.27
N GLU A 41 5.83 4.27 4.52
CA GLU A 41 6.44 3.45 3.46
C GLU A 41 5.36 2.77 2.60
N ILE A 42 4.30 2.25 3.23
CA ILE A 42 3.21 1.57 2.52
C ILE A 42 2.40 2.57 1.69
N ILE A 43 2.09 3.75 2.23
CA ILE A 43 1.38 4.80 1.48
C ILE A 43 2.16 5.17 0.22
N ASP A 44 3.47 5.41 0.35
CA ASP A 44 4.33 5.81 -0.76
C ASP A 44 4.34 4.72 -1.86
N ILE A 45 4.49 3.45 -1.47
CA ILE A 45 4.46 2.32 -2.42
C ILE A 45 3.11 2.21 -3.15
N LEU A 46 2.00 2.44 -2.45
CA LEU A 46 0.67 2.36 -3.04
C LEU A 46 0.41 3.54 -3.99
N GLN A 47 0.89 4.74 -3.67
CA GLN A 47 0.82 5.91 -4.55
C GLN A 47 1.64 5.70 -5.82
N ASP A 48 2.86 5.17 -5.71
CA ASP A 48 3.68 4.83 -6.89
C ASP A 48 2.97 3.81 -7.79
N ALA A 49 2.37 2.78 -7.20
CA ALA A 49 1.60 1.79 -7.94
C ALA A 49 0.37 2.40 -8.62
N GLN A 50 -0.33 3.33 -7.97
CA GLN A 50 -1.44 4.08 -8.57
C GLN A 50 -0.96 4.91 -9.76
N ASN A 51 0.11 5.69 -9.60
CA ASN A 51 0.68 6.53 -10.65
C ASN A 51 1.12 5.71 -11.85
N GLU A 52 1.72 4.53 -11.63
CA GLU A 52 2.07 3.61 -12.71
C GLU A 52 0.85 3.13 -13.51
N MET A 53 -0.27 2.85 -12.84
CA MET A 53 -1.51 2.42 -13.50
C MET A 53 -2.15 3.58 -14.30
N GLU A 54 -2.15 4.79 -13.74
CA GLU A 54 -2.66 5.99 -14.43
C GLU A 54 -1.78 6.36 -15.64
N SER A 55 -0.46 6.28 -15.49
CA SER A 55 0.48 6.51 -16.60
C SER A 55 0.35 5.48 -17.73
N LYS A 56 0.00 4.23 -17.42
CA LYS A 56 -0.19 3.16 -18.42
C LYS A 56 -1.54 3.26 -19.14
N THR A 57 -2.52 3.96 -18.56
CA THR A 57 -3.88 4.09 -19.12
C THR A 57 -4.11 5.40 -19.89
N THR A 58 -3.20 6.38 -19.78
CA THR A 58 -3.31 7.63 -20.55
C THR A 58 -2.97 7.37 -22.03
N PRO A 59 -3.93 7.44 -22.97
CA PRO A 59 -3.64 7.30 -24.38
C PRO A 59 -2.79 8.50 -24.82
N LYS A 60 -1.64 8.24 -25.46
CA LYS A 60 -0.98 9.27 -26.28
C LYS A 60 -2.00 9.72 -27.31
N VAL A 61 -2.59 10.89 -27.12
CA VAL A 61 -3.32 11.58 -28.18
C VAL A 61 -2.32 11.75 -29.32
N ALA A 62 -2.49 10.95 -30.37
CA ALA A 62 -1.74 11.11 -31.60
C ALA A 62 -2.00 12.55 -32.09
N PRO A 63 -0.98 13.36 -32.40
CA PRO A 63 -1.24 14.64 -33.03
C PRO A 63 -1.96 14.35 -34.34
N SER A 64 -3.18 14.86 -34.47
CA SER A 64 -3.88 14.92 -35.74
C SER A 64 -3.00 15.69 -36.70
N GLU A 65 -2.35 14.97 -37.61
CA GLU A 65 -1.69 15.55 -38.76
C GLU A 65 -2.81 16.00 -39.71
N VAL A 66 -3.19 17.26 -39.56
CA VAL A 66 -4.05 17.98 -40.51
C VAL A 66 -3.12 18.65 -41.50
N VAL A 67 -2.76 17.95 -42.59
CA VAL A 67 -2.43 18.56 -43.91
C VAL A 67 -2.76 17.57 -45.02
#